data_AF-A0A2U8FD18-F1
#
_entry.id   AF-A0A2U8FD18-F1
#
_cell.length_a   1.000
_cell.length_b   1.000
_cell.length_c   1.000
_cell.angle_alpha   90.00
_cell.angle_beta   90.00
_cell.angle_gamma   90.00
#
_symmetry.space_group_name_H-M   'P 1'
#
loop_
_entity.id
_entity.type
_entity.pdbx_description
1 polymer ?
#
loop_
_entity_poly.entity_id
_entity_poly.type
_entity_poly.pdbx_seq_one_letter_code
_entity_poly.pdbx_strand_id
1 'polypeptide(L)'
;MLKAAKQALDKVITKSRIHFYKPIQIAEILYRDRTFGDIDLGNLETYRTKSKAWRDEVCIALLGRISTSSAKFQDDLFNAIPPQFIVELGKFNREHNGAIESYIYNKFIGKYIQLNNALDYCLNTDKASFEISHFINLFWYEAGLKRSLDKVYEIITHSLFDTLAQTLELSITLSINQDKLNILKEFEDFAKSVMCLDSNNLFTTQKARIYRVGVTNAADRGLDMYANWGVAIQIKHLSLDNELAESIVSHIQSDRIIIVCKEAEKSIILSLLTQIGWRNKIQSIITESHLIAWYEKAMRGKYANLLGDKLLEALCLEITEEFPSVKELPEILKERHYENIKDEF
;
A
#
# COMPACT_ATOMS: atom_id res chain seq x y z
N MET A 1 25.38 3.28 -25.66
CA MET A 1 23.97 2.92 -25.39
C MET A 1 23.80 2.33 -23.99
N LEU A 2 24.61 1.34 -23.58
CA LEU A 2 24.56 0.74 -22.23
C LEU A 2 24.50 1.74 -21.06
N LYS A 3 25.31 2.80 -21.05
CA LYS A 3 25.28 3.84 -20.00
C LYS A 3 23.89 4.48 -19.82
N ALA A 4 23.19 4.75 -20.92
CA ALA A 4 21.84 5.31 -20.88
C ALA A 4 20.82 4.28 -20.38
N ALA A 5 20.98 3.01 -20.78
CA ALA A 5 20.15 1.91 -20.30
C ALA A 5 20.32 1.69 -18.79
N LYS A 6 21.56 1.73 -18.28
CA LYS A 6 21.85 1.69 -16.85
C LYS A 6 21.20 2.85 -16.10
N GLN A 7 21.36 4.08 -16.60
CA GLN A 7 20.72 5.25 -15.98
C GLN A 7 19.19 5.14 -15.93
N ALA A 8 18.56 4.53 -16.95
CA ALA A 8 17.13 4.25 -16.92
C ALA A 8 16.78 3.19 -15.86
N LEU A 9 17.55 2.10 -15.78
CA LEU A 9 17.39 1.08 -14.75
C LEU A 9 17.55 1.65 -13.33
N ASP A 10 18.60 2.43 -13.08
CA ASP A 10 18.85 3.09 -11.79
C ASP A 10 17.67 3.99 -11.38
N LYS A 11 17.06 4.70 -12.35
CA LYS A 11 15.84 5.49 -12.11
C LYS A 11 14.66 4.62 -11.72
N VAL A 12 14.45 3.49 -12.39
CA VAL A 12 13.37 2.53 -12.05
C VAL A 12 13.58 1.97 -10.65
N ILE A 13 14.80 1.54 -10.32
CA ILE A 13 15.18 1.05 -8.98
C ILE A 13 14.93 2.10 -7.91
N THR A 14 15.41 3.33 -8.14
CA THR A 14 15.28 4.44 -7.17
C THR A 14 13.82 4.82 -6.93
N LYS A 15 12.99 4.80 -7.97
CA LYS A 15 11.55 5.12 -7.87
C LYS A 15 10.71 3.96 -7.33
N SER A 16 11.27 2.75 -7.22
CA SER A 16 10.52 1.58 -6.78
C SER A 16 10.25 1.59 -5.28
N ARG A 17 9.01 1.24 -4.92
CA ARG A 17 8.61 0.93 -3.54
C ARG A 17 9.34 -0.32 -3.04
N ILE A 18 9.22 -0.60 -1.74
CA ILE A 18 9.91 -1.71 -1.08
C ILE A 18 9.64 -3.08 -1.72
N HIS A 19 8.42 -3.31 -2.25
CA HIS A 19 8.07 -4.56 -2.95
C HIS A 19 8.81 -4.77 -4.29
N PHE A 20 9.44 -3.73 -4.85
CA PHE A 20 10.40 -3.87 -5.96
C PHE A 20 9.91 -4.60 -7.24
N TYR A 21 8.59 -4.66 -7.46
CA TYR A 21 7.95 -5.40 -8.56
C TYR A 21 8.53 -5.10 -9.96
N LYS A 22 8.68 -3.81 -10.30
CA LYS A 22 9.16 -3.40 -11.64
C LYS A 22 10.62 -3.81 -11.89
N PRO A 23 11.57 -3.53 -10.97
CA PRO A 23 12.93 -4.04 -11.09
C PRO A 23 13.01 -5.58 -11.16
N ILE A 24 12.27 -6.29 -10.30
CA ILE A 24 12.24 -7.76 -10.34
C ILE A 24 11.75 -8.26 -11.71
N GLN A 25 10.73 -7.63 -12.30
CA GLN A 25 10.29 -7.98 -13.64
C GLN A 25 11.38 -7.80 -14.70
N ILE A 26 12.22 -6.75 -14.60
CA ILE A 26 13.38 -6.59 -15.48
C ILE A 26 14.36 -7.73 -15.26
N ALA A 27 14.70 -8.05 -14.01
CA ALA A 27 15.61 -9.15 -13.70
C ALA A 27 15.10 -10.48 -14.27
N GLU A 28 13.80 -10.77 -14.16
CA GLU A 28 13.23 -12.03 -14.67
C GLU A 28 13.16 -12.07 -16.21
N ILE A 29 12.96 -10.94 -16.88
CA ILE A 29 13.10 -10.86 -18.34
C ILE A 29 14.54 -11.21 -18.76
N LEU A 30 15.53 -10.64 -18.08
CA LEU A 30 16.95 -10.84 -18.39
C LEU A 30 17.42 -12.27 -18.05
N TYR A 31 16.93 -12.83 -16.94
CA TYR A 31 17.17 -14.22 -16.56
C TYR A 31 16.61 -15.17 -17.62
N ARG A 32 15.36 -14.94 -18.08
CA ARG A 32 14.72 -15.76 -19.10
C ARG A 32 15.49 -15.75 -20.41
N ASP A 33 15.87 -14.57 -20.88
CA ASP A 33 16.69 -14.39 -22.08
C ASP A 33 18.05 -15.11 -21.96
N ARG A 34 18.75 -14.97 -20.83
CA ARG A 34 20.07 -15.58 -20.63
C ARG A 34 20.04 -17.10 -20.53
N THR A 35 19.03 -17.66 -19.86
CA THR A 35 19.01 -19.09 -19.48
C THR A 35 18.17 -19.97 -20.40
N PHE A 36 17.04 -19.46 -20.90
CA PHE A 36 16.14 -20.22 -21.77
C PHE A 36 16.25 -19.80 -23.24
N GLY A 37 16.53 -18.53 -23.51
CA GLY A 37 16.65 -18.02 -24.88
C GLY A 37 15.36 -18.12 -25.69
N ASP A 38 14.20 -18.20 -25.03
CA ASP A 38 12.88 -18.43 -25.65
C ASP A 38 12.07 -17.15 -25.87
N ILE A 39 12.73 -15.99 -25.77
CA ILE A 39 12.17 -14.66 -26.01
C ILE A 39 13.10 -13.83 -26.89
N ASP A 40 12.53 -12.80 -27.53
CA ASP A 40 13.31 -11.79 -28.25
C ASP A 40 13.16 -10.45 -27.52
N LEU A 41 14.25 -9.97 -26.91
CA LEU A 41 14.26 -8.70 -26.18
C LEU A 41 13.89 -7.49 -27.05
N GLY A 42 14.12 -7.58 -28.37
CA GLY A 42 13.71 -6.55 -29.34
C GLY A 42 12.22 -6.56 -29.65
N ASN A 43 11.52 -7.66 -29.35
CA ASN A 43 10.09 -7.82 -29.59
C ASN A 43 9.32 -7.91 -28.26
N LEU A 44 8.77 -6.77 -27.83
CA LEU A 44 8.03 -6.61 -26.57
C LEU A 44 6.93 -7.67 -26.39
N GLU A 45 6.21 -8.03 -27.46
CA GLU A 45 5.09 -8.96 -27.37
C GLU A 45 5.50 -10.38 -26.96
N THR A 46 6.79 -10.73 -27.09
CA THR A 46 7.29 -12.04 -26.65
C THR A 46 7.35 -12.19 -25.13
N TYR A 47 7.45 -11.08 -24.37
CA TYR A 47 7.62 -11.10 -22.92
C TYR A 47 6.71 -10.15 -22.12
N ARG A 48 6.02 -9.19 -22.75
CA ARG A 48 5.21 -8.16 -22.07
C ARG A 48 4.27 -8.70 -20.99
N THR A 49 3.45 -9.68 -21.35
CA THR A 49 2.47 -10.29 -20.43
C THR A 49 3.11 -11.40 -19.60
N LYS A 50 3.93 -12.25 -20.22
CA LYS A 50 4.55 -13.42 -19.56
C LYS A 50 5.47 -13.03 -18.41
N SER A 51 6.22 -11.93 -18.56
CA SER A 51 7.13 -11.43 -17.54
C SER A 51 6.44 -11.05 -16.22
N LYS A 52 5.14 -10.75 -16.24
CA LYS A 52 4.37 -10.53 -15.01
C LYS A 52 4.27 -11.81 -14.18
N ALA A 53 4.01 -12.95 -14.83
CA ALA A 53 3.94 -14.24 -14.16
C ALA A 53 5.30 -14.65 -13.57
N TRP A 54 6.40 -14.46 -14.32
CA TRP A 54 7.75 -14.75 -13.82
C TRP A 54 8.10 -13.88 -12.60
N ARG A 55 7.79 -12.57 -12.69
CA ARG A 55 7.93 -11.66 -11.55
C ARG A 55 7.11 -12.15 -10.36
N ASP A 56 5.85 -12.50 -10.57
CA ASP A 56 4.93 -12.87 -9.49
C ASP A 56 5.37 -14.15 -8.78
N GLU A 57 5.90 -15.13 -9.50
CA GLU A 57 6.52 -16.33 -8.91
C GLU A 57 7.67 -15.97 -7.96
N VAL A 58 8.59 -15.12 -8.41
CA VAL A 58 9.72 -14.68 -7.58
C VAL A 58 9.26 -13.78 -6.43
N CYS A 59 8.26 -12.91 -6.65
CA CYS A 59 7.73 -12.05 -5.60
C CYS A 59 6.98 -12.84 -4.51
N ILE A 60 6.30 -13.94 -4.85
CA ILE A 60 5.73 -14.85 -3.83
C ILE A 60 6.86 -15.40 -2.96
N ALA A 61 7.97 -15.85 -3.56
CA ALA A 61 9.10 -16.37 -2.81
C ALA A 61 9.78 -15.30 -1.93
N LEU A 62 9.94 -14.07 -2.45
CA LEU A 62 10.67 -12.98 -1.77
C LEU A 62 9.83 -12.16 -0.79
N LEU A 63 8.51 -12.09 -0.99
CA LEU A 63 7.64 -11.13 -0.31
C LEU A 63 6.35 -11.77 0.22
N GLY A 64 6.07 -13.03 -0.13
CA GLY A 64 4.80 -13.69 0.20
C GLY A 64 3.59 -13.14 -0.56
N ARG A 65 3.78 -12.25 -1.54
CA ARG A 65 2.69 -11.56 -2.26
C ARG A 65 3.06 -11.14 -3.68
N ILE A 66 2.02 -10.91 -4.48
CA ILE A 66 2.12 -10.44 -5.88
C ILE A 66 1.70 -8.97 -6.03
N SER A 67 1.99 -8.40 -7.20
CA SER A 67 1.53 -7.05 -7.53
C SER A 67 0.01 -7.03 -7.77
N THR A 68 -0.72 -6.21 -7.00
CA THR A 68 -2.16 -5.96 -7.20
C THR A 68 -2.43 -4.72 -8.07
N SER A 69 -1.39 -4.12 -8.64
CA SER A 69 -1.54 -2.93 -9.49
C SER A 69 -2.21 -3.27 -10.83
N SER A 70 -2.89 -2.30 -11.44
CA SER A 70 -3.56 -2.50 -12.74
C SER A 70 -2.58 -2.90 -13.84
N ALA A 71 -3.06 -3.65 -14.84
CA ALA A 71 -2.24 -4.10 -15.97
C ALA A 71 -1.57 -2.91 -16.69
N LYS A 72 -2.28 -1.78 -16.82
CA LYS A 72 -1.76 -0.53 -17.39
C LYS A 72 -0.57 0.01 -16.59
N PHE A 73 -0.69 0.08 -15.26
CA PHE A 73 0.39 0.58 -14.41
C PHE A 73 1.62 -0.34 -14.40
N GLN A 74 1.40 -1.65 -14.50
CA GLN A 74 2.50 -2.61 -14.63
C GLN A 74 3.22 -2.43 -15.98
N ASP A 75 2.47 -2.24 -17.07
CA ASP A 75 3.01 -2.03 -18.42
C ASP A 75 3.81 -0.73 -18.58
N ASP A 76 3.54 0.28 -17.76
CA ASP A 76 4.36 1.52 -17.70
C ASP A 76 5.84 1.26 -17.40
N LEU A 77 6.20 0.06 -16.97
CA LEU A 77 7.60 -0.39 -16.96
C LEU A 77 8.30 -0.11 -18.30
N PHE A 78 7.67 -0.47 -19.41
CA PHE A 78 8.29 -0.40 -20.73
C PHE A 78 8.34 1.03 -21.29
N ASN A 79 7.59 1.96 -20.71
CA ASN A 79 7.78 3.40 -20.93
C ASN A 79 9.02 3.92 -20.19
N ALA A 80 9.29 3.41 -18.99
CA ALA A 80 10.46 3.79 -18.20
C ALA A 80 11.76 3.11 -18.68
N ILE A 81 11.65 1.89 -19.20
CA ILE A 81 12.75 1.13 -19.79
C ILE A 81 12.32 0.53 -21.14
N PRO A 82 12.49 1.28 -22.25
CA PRO A 82 12.07 0.81 -23.56
C PRO A 82 12.80 -0.46 -24.02
N PRO A 83 12.22 -1.27 -24.92
CA PRO A 83 12.83 -2.54 -25.39
C PRO A 83 14.27 -2.40 -25.86
N GLN A 84 14.61 -1.31 -26.55
CA GLN A 84 15.98 -1.02 -26.99
C GLN A 84 16.99 -0.94 -25.83
N PHE A 85 16.57 -0.48 -24.64
CA PHE A 85 17.43 -0.50 -23.44
C PHE A 85 17.51 -1.89 -22.84
N ILE A 86 16.40 -2.65 -22.83
CA ILE A 86 16.39 -4.04 -22.38
C ILE A 86 17.33 -4.89 -23.23
N VAL A 87 17.37 -4.70 -24.55
CA VAL A 87 18.32 -5.38 -25.47
C VAL A 87 19.77 -5.12 -25.07
N GLU A 88 20.12 -3.88 -24.77
CA GLU A 88 21.49 -3.50 -24.38
C GLU A 88 21.87 -4.07 -23.02
N LEU A 89 20.95 -4.05 -22.06
CA LEU A 89 21.13 -4.72 -20.77
C LEU A 89 21.28 -6.23 -20.96
N GLY A 90 20.44 -6.86 -21.80
CA GLY A 90 20.50 -8.29 -22.09
C GLY A 90 21.84 -8.74 -22.68
N LYS A 91 22.41 -7.97 -23.63
CA LYS A 91 23.75 -8.24 -24.16
C LYS A 91 24.79 -8.29 -23.05
N PHE A 92 24.87 -7.22 -22.25
CA PHE A 92 25.82 -7.13 -21.15
C PHE A 92 25.59 -8.23 -20.10
N ASN A 93 24.32 -8.51 -19.78
CA ASN A 93 23.93 -9.51 -18.80
C ASN A 93 24.35 -10.93 -19.22
N ARG A 94 24.24 -11.28 -20.52
CA ARG A 94 24.75 -12.55 -21.05
C ARG A 94 26.27 -12.63 -21.00
N GLU A 95 26.95 -11.55 -21.42
CA GLU A 95 28.42 -11.48 -21.42
C GLU A 95 29.03 -11.63 -20.01
N HIS A 96 28.32 -11.13 -18.99
CA HIS A 96 28.78 -11.10 -17.60
C HIS A 96 27.98 -12.05 -16.69
N ASN A 97 27.42 -13.11 -17.27
CA ASN A 97 26.77 -14.23 -16.58
C ASN A 97 25.72 -13.83 -15.51
N GLY A 98 24.87 -12.85 -15.81
CA GLY A 98 23.80 -12.42 -14.90
C GLY A 98 24.12 -11.18 -14.06
N ALA A 99 25.14 -10.39 -14.41
CA ALA A 99 25.55 -9.20 -13.65
C ALA A 99 24.40 -8.21 -13.38
N ILE A 100 23.48 -8.01 -14.31
CA ILE A 100 22.38 -7.05 -14.14
C ILE A 100 21.29 -7.63 -13.25
N GLU A 101 21.00 -8.93 -13.38
CA GLU A 101 20.10 -9.64 -12.47
C GLU A 101 20.63 -9.52 -11.02
N SER A 102 21.90 -9.85 -10.80
CA SER A 102 22.58 -9.72 -9.50
C SER A 102 22.55 -8.29 -8.97
N TYR A 103 22.83 -7.29 -9.81
CA TYR A 103 22.73 -5.88 -9.44
C TYR A 103 21.33 -5.51 -8.91
N ILE A 104 20.27 -5.90 -9.62
CA ILE A 104 18.89 -5.64 -9.21
C ILE A 104 18.58 -6.32 -7.88
N TYR A 105 18.92 -7.60 -7.72
CA TYR A 105 18.66 -8.34 -6.48
C TYR A 105 19.48 -7.83 -5.29
N ASN A 106 20.72 -7.39 -5.50
CA ASN A 106 21.51 -6.74 -4.46
C ASN A 106 20.89 -5.41 -4.01
N LYS A 107 20.33 -4.63 -4.93
CA LYS A 107 19.58 -3.40 -4.58
C LYS A 107 18.29 -3.72 -3.82
N PHE A 108 17.61 -4.81 -4.16
CA PHE A 108 16.46 -5.30 -3.42
C PHE A 108 16.83 -5.67 -1.98
N ILE A 109 17.84 -6.54 -1.81
CA ILE A 109 18.31 -6.99 -0.48
C ILE A 109 18.70 -5.81 0.40
N GLY A 110 19.42 -4.82 -0.16
CA GLY A 110 19.79 -3.60 0.57
C GLY A 110 18.57 -2.83 1.09
N LYS A 111 17.52 -2.66 0.28
CA LYS A 111 16.27 -2.02 0.72
C LYS A 111 15.54 -2.87 1.77
N TYR A 112 15.59 -4.18 1.61
CA TYR A 112 14.90 -5.12 2.49
C TYR A 112 15.51 -5.13 3.91
N ILE A 113 16.84 -5.07 4.02
CA ILE A 113 17.54 -4.93 5.30
C ILE A 113 17.09 -3.65 6.04
N GLN A 114 16.94 -2.53 5.32
CA GLN A 114 16.43 -1.29 5.91
C GLN A 114 15.01 -1.44 6.46
N LEU A 115 14.15 -2.16 5.73
CA LEU A 115 12.79 -2.46 6.18
C LEU A 115 12.78 -3.31 7.46
N ASN A 116 13.63 -4.33 7.55
CA ASN A 116 13.71 -5.19 8.75
C ASN A 116 14.01 -4.37 10.00
N ASN A 117 14.90 -3.37 9.94
CA ASN A 117 15.16 -2.48 11.08
C ASN A 117 13.89 -1.72 11.54
N ALA A 118 13.03 -1.31 10.61
CA ALA A 118 11.76 -0.66 10.91
C ALA A 118 10.71 -1.63 11.49
N LEU A 119 10.67 -2.86 10.97
CA LEU A 119 9.81 -3.92 11.49
C LEU A 119 10.26 -4.34 12.90
N ASP A 120 11.56 -4.51 13.13
CA ASP A 120 12.13 -4.88 14.42
C ASP A 120 11.81 -3.85 15.51
N TYR A 121 11.78 -2.56 15.17
CA TYR A 121 11.33 -1.52 16.10
C TYR A 121 9.88 -1.76 16.53
N CYS A 122 8.98 -2.01 15.58
CA CYS A 122 7.56 -2.25 15.89
C CYS A 122 7.38 -3.55 16.70
N LEU A 123 8.11 -4.62 16.35
CA LEU A 123 7.93 -5.95 16.92
C LEU A 123 8.61 -6.14 18.29
N ASN A 124 9.67 -5.38 18.60
CA ASN A 124 10.45 -5.55 19.84
C ASN A 124 10.22 -4.46 20.88
N THR A 125 9.39 -3.45 20.59
CA THR A 125 9.01 -2.42 21.56
C THR A 125 7.76 -2.84 22.33
N ASP A 126 7.51 -2.18 23.46
CA ASP A 126 6.25 -2.25 24.18
C ASP A 126 5.53 -0.89 24.20
N LYS A 127 4.31 -0.84 24.75
CA LYS A 127 3.54 0.41 24.85
C LYS A 127 4.25 1.51 25.65
N ALA A 128 5.19 1.18 26.54
CA ALA A 128 5.91 2.17 27.32
C ALA A 128 7.01 2.83 26.47
N SER A 129 7.69 2.06 25.61
CA SER A 129 8.82 2.53 24.80
C SER A 129 8.48 2.92 23.35
N PHE A 130 7.34 2.47 22.81
CA PHE A 130 7.00 2.73 21.41
C PHE A 130 6.65 4.21 21.17
N GLU A 131 7.26 4.81 20.16
CA GLU A 131 7.03 6.19 19.71
C GLU A 131 6.71 6.20 18.22
N ILE A 132 5.50 6.64 17.89
CA ILE A 132 5.02 6.63 16.50
C ILE A 132 5.82 7.59 15.60
N SER A 133 6.31 8.70 16.14
CA SER A 133 7.18 9.64 15.43
C SER A 133 8.50 8.97 15.03
N HIS A 134 9.10 8.19 15.94
CA HIS A 134 10.30 7.41 15.65
C HIS A 134 10.04 6.39 14.54
N PHE A 135 8.94 5.62 14.64
CA PHE A 135 8.56 4.66 13.62
C PHE A 135 8.37 5.30 12.23
N ILE A 136 7.66 6.43 12.14
CA ILE A 136 7.49 7.18 10.87
C ILE A 136 8.85 7.64 10.32
N ASN A 137 9.74 8.09 11.20
CA ASN A 137 11.07 8.58 10.83
C ASN A 137 11.97 7.49 10.23
N LEU A 138 11.83 6.23 10.66
CA LEU A 138 12.55 5.09 10.07
C LEU A 138 12.23 4.94 8.57
N PHE A 139 11.00 5.25 8.15
CA PHE A 139 10.63 5.25 6.72
C PHE A 139 11.00 6.56 6.01
N TRP A 140 11.07 7.68 6.73
CA TRP A 140 11.35 8.99 6.14
C TRP A 140 12.83 9.19 5.77
N TYR A 141 13.73 8.82 6.69
CA TYR A 141 15.17 9.06 6.52
C TYR A 141 15.87 7.99 5.70
N GLU A 142 15.32 6.77 5.65
CA GLU A 142 15.82 5.72 4.78
C GLU A 142 15.37 5.95 3.34
N ALA A 143 16.32 6.34 2.47
CA ALA A 143 16.05 6.63 1.06
C ALA A 143 15.36 5.46 0.33
N GLY A 144 15.62 4.22 0.77
CA GLY A 144 14.99 3.01 0.25
C GLY A 144 13.50 2.88 0.57
N LEU A 145 13.05 3.46 1.69
CA LEU A 145 11.74 3.28 2.30
C LEU A 145 10.78 4.47 2.10
N LYS A 146 11.31 5.66 1.80
CA LYS A 146 10.53 6.90 1.64
C LYS A 146 9.34 6.78 0.68
N ARG A 147 9.42 5.90 -0.33
CA ARG A 147 8.33 5.67 -1.30
C ARG A 147 7.19 4.78 -0.77
N SER A 148 7.35 4.19 0.40
CA SER A 148 6.36 3.37 1.10
C SER A 148 5.64 4.13 2.21
N LEU A 149 5.93 5.42 2.39
CA LEU A 149 5.34 6.22 3.45
C LEU A 149 3.80 6.31 3.37
N ASP A 150 3.17 6.46 2.20
CA ASP A 150 1.69 6.46 2.11
C ASP A 150 1.11 5.23 2.81
N LYS A 151 1.73 4.08 2.57
CA LYS A 151 1.28 2.80 3.10
C LYS A 151 1.51 2.72 4.61
N VAL A 152 2.58 3.31 5.12
CA VAL A 152 2.79 3.45 6.57
C VAL A 152 1.72 4.35 7.18
N TYR A 153 1.40 5.51 6.59
CA TYR A 153 0.32 6.36 7.08
C TYR A 153 -1.05 5.66 7.04
N GLU A 154 -1.29 4.82 6.04
CA GLU A 154 -2.48 3.97 5.97
C GLU A 154 -2.52 3.00 7.14
N ILE A 155 -1.44 2.25 7.38
CA ILE A 155 -1.35 1.27 8.47
C ILE A 155 -1.54 1.92 9.84
N ILE A 156 -0.83 3.01 10.14
CA ILE A 156 -0.90 3.67 11.46
C ILE A 156 -2.28 4.31 11.69
N THR A 157 -2.90 4.86 10.63
CA THR A 157 -4.23 5.47 10.73
C THR A 157 -5.28 4.39 10.98
N HIS A 158 -5.24 3.31 10.20
CA HIS A 158 -6.18 2.20 10.33
C HIS A 158 -6.08 1.53 11.69
N SER A 159 -4.85 1.17 12.12
CA SER A 159 -4.58 0.54 13.42
C SER A 159 -5.16 1.36 14.56
N LEU A 160 -4.92 2.68 14.55
CA LEU A 160 -5.45 3.58 15.58
C LEU A 160 -6.98 3.67 15.54
N PHE A 161 -7.57 3.93 14.37
CA PHE A 161 -8.98 4.22 14.30
C PHE A 161 -9.83 2.97 14.56
N ASP A 162 -9.43 1.82 14.03
CA ASP A 162 -10.17 0.58 14.26
C ASP A 162 -10.01 0.12 15.71
N THR A 163 -8.81 0.21 16.30
CA THR A 163 -8.61 -0.09 17.74
C THR A 163 -9.50 0.77 18.63
N LEU A 164 -9.61 2.07 18.35
CA LEU A 164 -10.49 2.97 19.09
C LEU A 164 -11.96 2.62 18.89
N ALA A 165 -12.41 2.37 17.65
CA ALA A 165 -13.79 1.98 17.36
C ALA A 165 -14.19 0.69 18.08
N GLN A 166 -13.30 -0.31 18.08
CA GLN A 166 -13.50 -1.57 18.79
C GLN A 166 -13.51 -1.40 20.31
N THR A 167 -12.58 -0.61 20.86
CA THR A 167 -12.46 -0.43 22.32
C THR A 167 -13.59 0.40 22.90
N LEU A 168 -14.15 1.32 22.11
CA LEU A 168 -15.37 2.07 22.44
C LEU A 168 -16.64 1.25 22.23
N GLU A 169 -16.53 0.02 21.71
CA GLU A 169 -17.66 -0.85 21.35
C GLU A 169 -18.67 -0.15 20.44
N LEU A 170 -18.16 0.65 19.50
CA LEU A 170 -18.98 1.45 18.61
C LEU A 170 -19.87 0.54 17.76
N SER A 171 -21.15 0.90 17.65
CA SER A 171 -22.15 0.16 16.89
C SER A 171 -22.99 1.08 16.00
N ILE A 172 -23.58 0.49 14.96
CA ILE A 172 -24.44 1.16 13.98
C ILE A 172 -25.78 0.44 14.00
N THR A 173 -26.85 1.20 14.15
CA THR A 173 -28.21 0.68 14.08
C THR A 173 -28.88 1.17 12.81
N LEU A 174 -29.31 0.23 11.97
CA LEU A 174 -30.22 0.50 10.87
C LEU A 174 -31.66 0.41 11.40
N SER A 175 -32.52 1.31 10.94
CA SER A 175 -33.93 1.35 11.37
C SER A 175 -34.85 1.67 10.21
N ILE A 176 -36.03 1.05 10.22
CA ILE A 176 -37.10 1.35 9.27
C ILE A 176 -38.04 2.39 9.87
N ASN A 177 -38.35 3.41 9.08
CA ASN A 177 -39.42 4.35 9.43
C ASN A 177 -40.76 3.60 9.50
N GLN A 178 -41.41 3.63 10.66
CA GLN A 178 -42.68 2.96 10.90
C GLN A 178 -43.81 3.42 9.97
N ASP A 179 -43.74 4.65 9.46
CA ASP A 179 -44.71 5.17 8.49
C ASP A 179 -44.60 4.52 7.10
N LYS A 180 -43.58 3.68 6.88
CA LYS A 180 -43.27 3.01 5.60
C LYS A 180 -43.39 1.49 5.67
N LEU A 181 -44.06 0.95 6.69
CA LEU A 181 -44.24 -0.49 6.87
C LEU A 181 -45.01 -1.17 5.73
N ASN A 182 -45.88 -0.45 5.04
CA ASN A 182 -46.54 -0.93 3.83
C ASN A 182 -45.54 -1.25 2.71
N ILE A 183 -44.53 -0.41 2.51
CA ILE A 183 -43.45 -0.66 1.54
C ILE A 183 -42.59 -1.83 2.00
N LEU A 184 -42.25 -1.90 3.29
CA LEU A 184 -41.49 -3.02 3.85
C LEU A 184 -42.19 -4.37 3.59
N LYS A 185 -43.51 -4.43 3.79
CA LYS A 185 -44.29 -5.64 3.55
C LYS A 185 -44.30 -6.06 2.08
N GLU A 186 -44.30 -5.10 1.17
CA GLU A 186 -44.25 -5.38 -0.27
C GLU A 186 -42.89 -5.95 -0.69
N PHE A 187 -41.80 -5.49 -0.07
CA PHE A 187 -40.41 -5.87 -0.38
C PHE A 187 -39.72 -6.63 0.77
N GLU A 188 -40.48 -7.42 1.51
CA GLU A 188 -39.99 -8.05 2.75
C GLU A 188 -38.88 -9.07 2.50
N ASP A 189 -38.96 -9.80 1.38
CA ASP A 189 -37.94 -10.73 0.92
C ASP A 189 -36.59 -10.05 0.64
N PHE A 190 -36.64 -8.90 -0.02
CA PHE A 190 -35.47 -8.04 -0.26
C PHE A 190 -34.93 -7.47 1.05
N ALA A 191 -35.77 -6.89 1.91
CA ALA A 191 -35.34 -6.31 3.18
C ALA A 191 -34.65 -7.36 4.07
N LYS A 192 -35.18 -8.58 4.10
CA LYS A 192 -34.60 -9.68 4.86
C LYS A 192 -33.26 -10.14 4.29
N SER A 193 -33.17 -10.25 2.96
CA SER A 193 -31.96 -10.76 2.28
C SER A 193 -30.83 -9.74 2.20
N VAL A 194 -31.14 -8.45 2.06
CA VAL A 194 -30.15 -7.39 1.78
C VAL A 194 -29.89 -6.50 2.99
N MET A 195 -30.92 -6.19 3.79
CA MET A 195 -30.81 -5.27 4.92
C MET A 195 -30.82 -5.98 6.27
N CYS A 196 -31.11 -7.29 6.30
CA CYS A 196 -31.32 -8.08 7.51
C CYS A 196 -32.44 -7.50 8.41
N LEU A 197 -33.53 -7.04 7.79
CA LEU A 197 -34.70 -6.44 8.44
C LEU A 197 -35.98 -7.08 7.89
N ASP A 198 -37.04 -7.12 8.68
CA ASP A 198 -38.37 -7.58 8.24
C ASP A 198 -39.48 -6.92 9.07
N SER A 199 -40.76 -7.21 8.78
CA SER A 199 -41.88 -6.59 9.49
C SER A 199 -41.91 -6.90 11.00
N ASN A 200 -41.20 -7.93 11.45
CA ASN A 200 -41.04 -8.29 12.86
C ASN A 200 -39.77 -7.67 13.47
N ASN A 201 -38.75 -7.41 12.65
CA ASN A 201 -37.44 -6.90 13.05
C ASN A 201 -37.12 -5.60 12.28
N LEU A 202 -37.62 -4.48 12.78
CA LEU A 202 -37.44 -3.15 12.15
C LEU A 202 -36.07 -2.51 12.42
N PHE A 203 -35.25 -3.17 13.23
CA PHE A 203 -33.93 -2.69 13.63
C PHE A 203 -32.91 -3.81 13.53
N THR A 204 -31.71 -3.47 13.09
CA THR A 204 -30.54 -4.35 13.18
C THR A 204 -29.35 -3.53 13.63
N THR A 205 -28.54 -4.11 14.51
CA THR A 205 -27.35 -3.45 15.05
C THR A 205 -26.12 -4.27 14.69
N GLN A 206 -25.11 -3.58 14.15
CA GLN A 206 -23.83 -4.17 13.79
C GLN A 206 -22.68 -3.39 14.43
N LYS A 207 -21.52 -4.04 14.56
CA LYS A 207 -20.30 -3.37 15.04
C LYS A 207 -19.81 -2.37 14.00
N ALA A 208 -19.40 -1.20 14.46
CA ALA A 208 -18.72 -0.24 13.62
C ALA A 208 -17.29 -0.72 13.33
N ARG A 209 -16.89 -0.71 12.07
CA ARG A 209 -15.61 -1.21 11.58
C ARG A 209 -15.03 -0.29 10.51
N ILE A 210 -13.70 -0.22 10.47
CA ILE A 210 -12.96 0.47 9.42
C ILE A 210 -12.18 -0.56 8.63
N TYR A 211 -12.34 -0.52 7.31
CA TYR A 211 -11.73 -1.45 6.39
C TYR A 211 -10.71 -0.73 5.53
N ARG A 212 -9.49 -1.26 5.46
CA ARG A 212 -8.52 -0.91 4.43
C ARG A 212 -9.00 -1.46 3.09
N VAL A 213 -8.75 -0.71 2.03
CA VAL A 213 -9.30 -1.04 0.71
C VAL A 213 -8.15 -1.22 -0.28
N GLY A 214 -8.14 -2.32 -1.05
CA GLY A 214 -6.98 -2.60 -1.91
C GLY A 214 -7.05 -3.72 -2.94
N VAL A 215 -8.18 -4.42 -3.13
CA VAL A 215 -8.20 -5.61 -4.01
C VAL A 215 -9.25 -5.59 -5.14
N THR A 216 -10.35 -4.83 -5.06
CA THR A 216 -11.33 -4.71 -6.19
C THR A 216 -12.26 -3.50 -6.03
N ASN A 217 -12.77 -2.96 -7.15
CA ASN A 217 -13.75 -1.86 -7.34
C ASN A 217 -13.46 -0.50 -6.67
N ALA A 218 -12.68 -0.48 -5.60
CA ALA A 218 -12.39 0.71 -4.82
C ALA A 218 -10.92 1.15 -4.91
N ALA A 219 -10.02 0.27 -5.40
CA ALA A 219 -8.75 0.69 -5.99
C ALA A 219 -8.98 1.58 -7.24
N ASP A 220 -10.02 1.25 -8.03
CA ASP A 220 -10.46 2.07 -9.18
C ASP A 220 -11.13 3.39 -8.76
N ARG A 221 -11.53 3.51 -7.49
CA ARG A 221 -12.13 4.74 -6.92
C ARG A 221 -11.15 5.56 -6.07
N GLY A 222 -9.88 5.17 -6.01
CA GLY A 222 -8.85 5.86 -5.23
C GLY A 222 -9.12 5.90 -3.72
N LEU A 223 -9.85 4.92 -3.17
CA LEU A 223 -10.22 4.88 -1.76
C LEU A 223 -9.18 4.14 -0.91
N ASP A 224 -8.63 4.79 0.12
CA ASP A 224 -7.66 4.16 1.02
C ASP A 224 -8.36 3.32 2.10
N MET A 225 -9.40 3.89 2.75
CA MET A 225 -10.22 3.17 3.72
C MET A 225 -11.68 3.62 3.70
N TYR A 226 -12.56 2.77 4.20
CA TYR A 226 -13.96 3.11 4.43
C TYR A 226 -14.46 2.56 5.76
N ALA A 227 -15.38 3.30 6.35
CA ALA A 227 -16.09 2.91 7.54
C ALA A 227 -17.51 2.45 7.18
N ASN A 228 -18.01 1.37 7.79
CA ASN A 228 -19.37 0.87 7.51
C ASN A 228 -20.52 1.80 7.98
N TRP A 229 -20.20 2.96 8.56
CA TRP A 229 -21.13 4.06 8.82
C TRP A 229 -21.01 5.24 7.82
N GLY A 230 -20.38 4.99 6.67
CA GLY A 230 -20.39 5.90 5.52
C GLY A 230 -19.24 6.90 5.45
N VAL A 231 -18.25 6.84 6.36
CA VAL A 231 -17.07 7.72 6.30
C VAL A 231 -16.01 7.13 5.38
N ALA A 232 -15.54 7.92 4.41
CA ALA A 232 -14.37 7.63 3.60
C ALA A 232 -13.12 8.25 4.22
N ILE A 233 -11.99 7.54 4.23
CA ILE A 233 -10.73 8.04 4.77
C ILE A 233 -9.68 8.00 3.65
N GLN A 234 -8.96 9.10 3.51
CA GLN A 234 -7.97 9.35 2.47
C GLN A 234 -6.62 9.71 3.08
N ILE A 235 -5.57 9.03 2.67
CA ILE A 235 -4.19 9.26 3.10
C ILE A 235 -3.47 10.04 2.01
N LYS A 236 -2.96 11.23 2.34
CA LYS A 236 -2.31 12.15 1.40
C LYS A 236 -1.11 12.82 2.05
N HIS A 237 -0.02 12.06 2.16
CA HIS A 237 1.16 12.43 2.94
C HIS A 237 2.22 13.27 2.19
N LEU A 238 2.20 13.33 0.85
CA LEU A 238 3.23 13.99 0.01
C LEU A 238 2.67 15.01 -0.99
N SER A 239 1.61 15.72 -0.58
CA SER A 239 0.95 16.82 -1.33
C SER A 239 -0.18 16.38 -2.26
N LEU A 240 -1.13 17.32 -2.40
CA LEU A 240 -2.38 17.18 -3.12
C LEU A 240 -2.33 18.24 -4.23
N ASP A 241 -2.37 17.86 -5.50
CA ASP A 241 -2.53 18.79 -6.62
C ASP A 241 -4.01 18.85 -7.04
N ASN A 242 -4.35 19.75 -7.98
CA ASN A 242 -5.73 19.93 -8.43
C ASN A 242 -6.31 18.63 -9.02
N GLU A 243 -5.55 17.90 -9.84
CA GLU A 243 -6.01 16.64 -10.44
C GLU A 243 -6.27 15.57 -9.39
N LEU A 244 -5.35 15.42 -8.42
CA LEU A 244 -5.51 14.46 -7.33
C LEU A 244 -6.68 14.85 -6.43
N ALA A 245 -6.89 16.15 -6.16
CA ALA A 245 -8.03 16.67 -5.40
C ALA A 245 -9.36 16.35 -6.10
N GLU A 246 -9.45 16.62 -7.39
CA GLU A 246 -10.62 16.27 -8.20
C GLU A 246 -10.83 14.76 -8.24
N SER A 247 -9.77 13.95 -8.37
CA SER A 247 -9.88 12.49 -8.41
C SER A 247 -10.44 11.89 -7.12
N ILE A 248 -9.92 12.32 -5.96
CA ILE A 248 -10.41 11.86 -4.64
C ILE A 248 -11.92 12.09 -4.55
N VAL A 249 -12.34 13.26 -4.99
CA VAL A 249 -13.67 13.75 -4.66
C VAL A 249 -14.71 13.36 -5.70
N SER A 250 -14.33 13.20 -6.97
CA SER A 250 -15.19 12.68 -8.05
C SER A 250 -15.44 11.17 -7.94
N HIS A 251 -14.47 10.40 -7.43
CA HIS A 251 -14.57 8.94 -7.36
C HIS A 251 -15.16 8.44 -6.04
N ILE A 252 -15.14 9.26 -4.99
CA ILE A 252 -15.70 8.93 -3.68
C ILE A 252 -17.16 9.40 -3.61
N GLN A 253 -18.08 8.45 -3.69
CA GLN A 253 -19.52 8.69 -3.51
C GLN A 253 -19.93 9.02 -2.06
N SER A 254 -19.00 8.99 -1.12
CA SER A 254 -19.27 9.36 0.28
C SER A 254 -19.32 10.88 0.43
N ASP A 255 -20.35 11.36 1.13
CA ASP A 255 -20.48 12.78 1.52
C ASP A 255 -19.72 13.11 2.82
N ARG A 256 -18.98 12.14 3.39
CA ARG A 256 -18.23 12.28 4.64
C ARG A 256 -16.81 11.78 4.47
N ILE A 257 -15.90 12.68 4.10
CA ILE A 257 -14.50 12.38 3.84
C ILE A 257 -13.62 12.89 4.98
N ILE A 258 -12.73 12.05 5.47
CA ILE A 258 -11.62 12.39 6.35
C ILE A 258 -10.33 12.34 5.54
N ILE A 259 -9.52 13.39 5.61
CA ILE A 259 -8.20 13.42 4.97
C ILE A 259 -7.12 13.36 6.05
N VAL A 260 -6.13 12.48 5.88
CA VAL A 260 -4.95 12.37 6.73
C VAL A 260 -3.73 12.87 5.95
N CYS A 261 -3.02 13.86 6.49
CA CYS A 261 -1.89 14.49 5.79
C CYS A 261 -0.79 14.98 6.74
N LYS A 262 0.28 15.54 6.17
CA LYS A 262 1.27 16.31 6.96
C LYS A 262 0.72 17.67 7.35
N GLU A 263 1.26 18.25 8.42
CA GLU A 263 0.85 19.58 8.90
C GLU A 263 1.02 20.65 7.80
N ALA A 264 2.14 20.63 7.08
CA ALA A 264 2.44 21.57 6.00
C ALA A 264 1.42 21.54 4.84
N GLU A 265 0.72 20.42 4.66
CA GLU A 265 -0.22 20.23 3.55
C GLU A 265 -1.63 20.70 3.88
N LYS A 266 -1.96 20.89 5.17
CA LYS A 266 -3.33 21.16 5.62
C LYS A 266 -3.93 22.41 4.97
N SER A 267 -3.17 23.51 4.92
CA SER A 267 -3.64 24.79 4.35
C SER A 267 -3.82 24.70 2.84
N ILE A 268 -2.91 24.01 2.15
CA ILE A 268 -2.95 23.78 0.70
C ILE A 268 -4.20 22.96 0.37
N ILE A 269 -4.40 21.84 1.07
CA ILE A 269 -5.56 20.96 0.89
C ILE A 269 -6.87 21.73 1.11
N LEU A 270 -6.98 22.51 2.19
CA LEU A 270 -8.17 23.34 2.46
C LEU A 270 -8.43 24.36 1.36
N SER A 271 -7.38 25.01 0.85
CA SER A 271 -7.49 25.98 -0.24
C SER A 271 -8.03 25.31 -1.51
N LEU A 272 -7.43 24.19 -1.92
CA LEU A 272 -7.84 23.45 -3.12
C LEU A 272 -9.29 22.98 -3.02
N LEU A 273 -9.67 22.36 -1.90
CA LEU A 273 -11.04 21.88 -1.68
C LEU A 273 -12.08 23.00 -1.67
N THR A 274 -11.69 24.20 -1.24
CA THR A 274 -12.56 25.38 -1.27
C THR A 274 -12.74 25.88 -2.70
N GLN A 275 -11.66 25.96 -3.48
CA GLN A 275 -11.70 26.39 -4.89
C GLN A 275 -12.59 25.49 -5.75
N ILE A 276 -12.53 24.19 -5.54
CA ILE A 276 -13.30 23.21 -6.31
C ILE A 276 -14.76 23.12 -5.79
N GLY A 277 -15.07 23.68 -4.60
CA GLY A 277 -16.43 23.71 -4.04
C GLY A 277 -16.84 22.50 -3.20
N TRP A 278 -15.89 21.70 -2.72
CA TRP A 278 -16.16 20.40 -2.06
C TRP A 278 -15.88 20.39 -0.56
N ARG A 279 -15.59 21.56 0.02
CA ARG A 279 -15.39 21.71 1.47
C ARG A 279 -16.50 21.08 2.31
N ASN A 280 -17.73 21.07 1.81
CA ASN A 280 -18.91 20.53 2.48
C ASN A 280 -18.91 19.00 2.62
N LYS A 281 -18.19 18.26 1.75
CA LYS A 281 -18.02 16.80 1.87
C LYS A 281 -16.92 16.40 2.86
N ILE A 282 -16.04 17.35 3.20
CA ILE A 282 -14.91 17.08 4.08
C ILE A 282 -15.35 17.21 5.54
N GLN A 283 -15.46 16.09 6.21
CA GLN A 283 -15.79 16.02 7.62
C GLN A 283 -14.62 16.52 8.49
N SER A 284 -13.39 16.10 8.19
CA SER A 284 -12.21 16.50 8.98
C SER A 284 -10.91 16.35 8.20
N ILE A 285 -9.90 17.12 8.62
CA ILE A 285 -8.51 16.94 8.20
C ILE A 285 -7.68 16.64 9.45
N ILE A 286 -7.05 15.47 9.44
CA ILE A 286 -6.24 14.92 10.50
C ILE A 286 -4.78 15.05 10.06
N THR A 287 -3.96 15.66 10.90
CA THR A 287 -2.53 15.82 10.61
C THR A 287 -1.70 14.77 11.33
N GLU A 288 -0.47 14.56 10.89
CA GLU A 288 0.51 13.73 11.60
C GLU A 288 0.61 14.09 13.10
N SER A 289 0.59 15.38 13.44
CA SER A 289 0.59 15.85 14.83
C SER A 289 -0.60 15.30 15.65
N HIS A 290 -1.77 15.16 15.02
CA HIS A 290 -2.94 14.55 15.67
C HIS A 290 -2.72 13.05 15.89
N LEU A 291 -2.17 12.33 14.90
CA LEU A 291 -1.85 10.91 15.04
C LEU A 291 -0.84 10.68 16.17
N ILE A 292 0.24 11.47 16.21
CA ILE A 292 1.24 11.43 17.28
C ILE A 292 0.56 11.60 18.64
N ALA A 293 -0.23 12.67 18.81
CA ALA A 293 -0.91 12.95 20.07
C ALA A 293 -1.91 11.85 20.49
N TRP A 294 -2.58 11.19 19.54
CA TRP A 294 -3.52 10.11 19.84
C TRP A 294 -2.84 8.79 20.16
N TYR A 295 -1.74 8.47 19.47
CA TYR A 295 -0.88 7.34 19.84
C TYR A 295 -0.32 7.52 21.25
N GLU A 296 0.18 8.70 21.61
CA GLU A 296 0.63 8.98 22.98
C GLU A 296 -0.47 8.72 24.03
N LYS A 297 -1.70 9.18 23.76
CA LYS A 297 -2.84 8.94 24.65
C LYS A 297 -3.20 7.46 24.76
N ALA A 298 -3.10 6.72 23.66
CA ALA A 298 -3.40 5.29 23.63
C ALA A 298 -2.30 4.44 24.30
N MET A 299 -1.02 4.81 24.14
CA MET A 299 0.12 4.06 24.65
C MET A 299 0.45 4.37 26.12
N ARG A 300 0.37 5.65 26.52
CA ARG A 300 0.82 6.14 27.84
C ARG A 300 -0.22 6.99 28.58
N GLY A 301 -1.40 7.22 27.99
CA GLY A 301 -2.45 8.01 28.62
C GLY A 301 -3.26 7.25 29.68
N LYS A 302 -4.32 7.88 30.17
CA LYS A 302 -5.19 7.36 31.24
C LYS A 302 -5.73 5.95 31.00
N TYR A 303 -5.96 5.57 29.75
CA TYR A 303 -6.52 4.26 29.36
C TYR A 303 -5.49 3.36 28.66
N ALA A 304 -4.19 3.62 28.87
CA ALA A 304 -3.10 2.86 28.26
C ALA A 304 -3.17 1.35 28.52
N ASN A 305 -3.62 0.95 29.71
CA ASN A 305 -3.77 -0.48 30.04
C ASN A 305 -4.86 -1.18 29.23
N LEU A 306 -5.81 -0.43 28.67
CA LEU A 306 -6.88 -0.97 27.82
C LEU A 306 -6.53 -0.90 26.33
N LEU A 307 -5.81 0.15 25.91
CA LEU A 307 -5.58 0.48 24.50
C LEU A 307 -4.17 0.14 24.01
N GLY A 308 -3.13 0.37 24.81
CA GLY A 308 -1.74 0.41 24.34
C GLY A 308 -1.30 -0.90 23.69
N ASP A 309 -1.46 -2.01 24.40
CA ASP A 309 -1.05 -3.33 23.89
C ASP A 309 -1.89 -3.74 22.68
N LYS A 310 -3.20 -3.47 22.68
CA LYS A 310 -4.09 -3.76 21.54
C LYS A 310 -3.72 -2.96 20.29
N LEU A 311 -3.39 -1.68 20.47
CA LEU A 311 -3.00 -0.80 19.37
C LEU A 311 -1.66 -1.22 18.78
N LEU A 312 -0.70 -1.57 19.64
CA LEU A 312 0.61 -2.04 19.19
C LEU A 312 0.49 -3.38 18.48
N GLU A 313 -0.29 -4.31 19.01
CA GLU A 313 -0.60 -5.59 18.35
C GLU A 313 -1.25 -5.38 16.98
N ALA A 314 -2.28 -4.52 16.89
CA ALA A 314 -2.92 -4.19 15.61
C ALA A 314 -1.91 -3.60 14.61
N LEU A 315 -1.05 -2.67 15.06
CA LEU A 315 0.00 -2.10 14.22
C LEU A 315 0.98 -3.17 13.72
N CYS A 316 1.43 -4.05 14.61
CA CYS A 316 2.34 -5.16 14.30
C CYS A 316 1.73 -6.14 13.28
N LEU A 317 0.45 -6.45 13.40
CA LEU A 317 -0.26 -7.30 12.45
C LEU A 317 -0.34 -6.65 11.07
N GLU A 318 -0.80 -5.41 11.01
CA GLU A 318 -0.98 -4.66 9.75
C GLU A 318 0.35 -4.43 9.01
N ILE A 319 1.43 -4.13 9.75
CA ILE A 319 2.77 -3.93 9.16
C ILE A 319 3.38 -5.24 8.66
N THR A 320 3.18 -6.35 9.37
CA THR A 320 3.68 -7.67 8.98
C THR A 320 2.92 -8.23 7.79
N GLU A 321 1.61 -7.97 7.71
CA GLU A 321 0.81 -8.34 6.54
C GLU A 321 1.22 -7.54 5.30
N GLU A 322 1.48 -6.24 5.44
CA GLU A 322 1.90 -5.41 4.30
C GLU A 322 3.33 -5.72 3.85
N PHE A 323 4.23 -5.94 4.81
CA PHE A 323 5.65 -6.18 4.62
C PHE A 323 6.08 -7.48 5.30
N PRO A 324 5.74 -8.65 4.71
CA PRO A 324 6.12 -9.93 5.29
C PRO A 324 7.65 -10.03 5.41
N SER A 325 8.11 -10.43 6.60
CA SER A 325 9.53 -10.72 6.85
C SER A 325 9.90 -12.08 6.27
N VAL A 326 10.92 -12.13 5.43
CA VAL A 326 11.56 -13.32 4.90
C VAL A 326 12.93 -13.38 5.55
N LYS A 327 13.09 -14.34 6.45
CA LYS A 327 14.29 -14.47 7.29
C LYS A 327 15.53 -14.86 6.49
N GLU A 328 15.36 -15.49 5.34
CA GLU A 328 16.44 -15.99 4.50
C GLU A 328 16.23 -15.67 3.02
N LEU A 329 17.33 -15.57 2.27
CA LEU A 329 17.25 -15.47 0.81
C LEU A 329 16.54 -16.73 0.26
N PRO A 330 15.49 -16.62 -0.55
CA PRO A 330 14.81 -17.78 -1.11
C PRO A 330 15.72 -18.66 -1.98
N GLU A 331 15.48 -19.96 -1.98
CA GLU A 331 16.25 -20.94 -2.77
C GLU A 331 16.32 -20.58 -4.25
N ILE A 332 15.23 -20.03 -4.82
CA ILE A 332 15.17 -19.57 -6.22
C ILE A 332 16.24 -18.53 -6.58
N LEU A 333 16.78 -17.79 -5.60
CA LEU A 333 17.91 -16.88 -5.82
C LEU A 333 19.25 -17.52 -5.45
N LYS A 334 19.30 -18.39 -4.43
CA LYS A 334 20.51 -19.14 -4.05
C LYS A 334 21.01 -20.02 -5.20
N GLU A 335 20.10 -20.70 -5.89
CA GLU A 335 20.41 -21.56 -7.05
C GLU A 335 20.97 -20.79 -8.26
N ARG A 336 20.78 -19.47 -8.31
CA ARG A 336 21.27 -18.62 -9.41
C ARG A 336 22.70 -18.13 -9.19
N HIS A 337 23.28 -18.40 -8.02
CA HIS A 337 24.69 -18.17 -7.72
C HIS A 337 25.19 -16.74 -7.92
N TYR A 338 24.33 -15.75 -7.69
CA TYR A 338 24.66 -14.33 -7.86
C TYR A 338 25.78 -13.85 -6.92
N GLU A 339 26.01 -14.53 -5.81
CA GLU A 339 27.13 -14.30 -4.89
C GLU A 339 28.51 -14.48 -5.54
N ASN A 340 28.58 -15.23 -6.64
CA ASN A 340 29.83 -15.50 -7.36
C ASN A 340 30.13 -14.46 -8.45
N ILE A 341 29.20 -13.54 -8.72
CA ILE A 341 29.36 -12.52 -9.77
C ILE A 341 30.11 -11.32 -9.21
N LYS A 342 31.31 -11.07 -9.77
CA LYS A 342 32.18 -9.94 -9.42
C LYS A 342 32.23 -8.95 -10.59
N ASP A 343 31.14 -8.24 -10.78
CA ASP A 343 31.00 -7.20 -11.81
C ASP A 343 30.62 -5.86 -11.14
N GLU A 344 31.19 -4.75 -11.59
CA GLU A 344 30.98 -3.42 -11.00
C GLU A 344 29.78 -2.66 -11.59
N PHE A 345 28.94 -3.32 -12.41
CA PHE A 345 27.87 -2.75 -13.23
C PHE A 345 27.26 -1.41 -12.78
#